data_AF-A0A3D3A7G2-F1
#
_entry.id   AF-A0A3D3A7G2-F1
#
_cell.length_a   1.000
_cell.length_b   1.000
_cell.length_c   1.000
_cell.angle_alpha   90.00
_cell.angle_beta   90.00
_cell.angle_gamma   90.00
#
_symmetry.space_group_name_H-M   'P 1'
#
loop_
_entity.id
_entity.type
_entity.pdbx_description
1 polymer ?
#
loop_
_entity_poly.entity_id
_entity_poly.type
_entity_poly.pdbx_seq_one_letter_code
_entity_poly.pdbx_strand_id
1 'polypeptide(L)'
;MSGAWVLLTISSYAALLLLRRNTPLLHRLAIQSVAVLDGMLSDGDDDVKLAALEAATGRLLRALFSFLLLLWVGALLIGVPWLFQGKGFLDLLLSWQGLVAVSAGGTLAFFLPRTLPGVTAASGLGASSHSALDQLLHRMLLNHPHVHMRLMRREMARWRKRGGAPKPSFLWVTGLARAGTTSILERLVATGAYHSLNYANMPLVLAPGLWKRFHNPGTGKLQERSHG
;
A
#
# COMPACT_ATOMS: atom_id res chain seq x y z
N MET A 1 -33.18 -14.23 -25.09
CA MET A 1 -31.78 -13.80 -25.31
C MET A 1 -31.43 -12.47 -24.64
N SER A 2 -32.37 -11.55 -24.38
CA SER A 2 -32.08 -10.23 -23.76
C SER A 2 -31.82 -10.27 -22.24
N GLY A 3 -32.53 -11.11 -21.48
CA GLY A 3 -32.35 -11.20 -20.02
C GLY A 3 -31.00 -11.78 -19.57
N ALA A 4 -30.38 -12.60 -20.41
CA ALA A 4 -29.08 -13.24 -20.20
C ALA A 4 -27.95 -12.24 -19.94
N TRP A 5 -27.88 -11.19 -20.77
CA TRP A 5 -26.85 -10.15 -20.70
C TRP A 5 -27.05 -9.26 -19.47
N VAL A 6 -28.29 -8.91 -19.17
CA VAL A 6 -28.64 -8.10 -18.00
C VAL A 6 -28.22 -8.82 -16.72
N LEU A 7 -28.50 -10.11 -16.59
CA LEU A 7 -28.07 -10.90 -15.43
C LEU A 7 -26.54 -10.96 -15.29
N LEU A 8 -25.81 -11.07 -16.41
CA LEU A 8 -24.34 -11.08 -16.41
C LEU A 8 -23.75 -9.71 -16.04
N THR A 9 -24.33 -8.62 -16.54
CA THR A 9 -23.91 -7.25 -16.14
C THR A 9 -24.13 -7.00 -14.64
N ILE A 10 -25.27 -7.42 -14.10
CA ILE A 10 -25.61 -7.27 -12.68
C ILE A 10 -24.71 -8.14 -11.80
N SER A 11 -24.44 -9.38 -12.21
CA SER A 11 -23.58 -10.29 -11.45
C SER A 11 -22.12 -9.83 -11.45
N SER A 12 -21.62 -9.35 -12.60
CA SER A 12 -20.29 -8.77 -12.73
C SER A 12 -20.14 -7.48 -11.91
N TYR A 13 -21.13 -6.60 -11.96
CA TYR A 13 -21.18 -5.40 -11.13
C TYR A 13 -21.14 -5.73 -9.63
N ALA A 14 -21.98 -6.67 -9.17
CA ALA A 14 -22.03 -7.06 -7.77
C ALA A 14 -20.72 -7.73 -7.31
N ALA A 15 -20.08 -8.56 -8.14
CA ALA A 15 -18.78 -9.16 -7.85
C ALA A 15 -17.67 -8.09 -7.70
N LEU A 16 -17.63 -7.11 -8.61
CA LEU A 16 -16.61 -6.06 -8.58
C LEU A 16 -16.85 -5.04 -7.46
N LEU A 17 -18.09 -4.76 -7.10
CA LEU A 17 -18.43 -3.94 -5.93
C LEU A 17 -17.99 -4.63 -4.64
N LEU A 18 -18.22 -5.94 -4.53
CA LEU A 18 -17.78 -6.76 -3.39
C LEU A 18 -16.25 -6.72 -3.26
N LEU A 19 -15.53 -6.91 -4.38
CA LEU A 19 -14.08 -6.83 -4.42
C LEU A 19 -13.55 -5.43 -4.03
N ARG A 20 -14.20 -4.38 -4.54
CA ARG A 20 -13.87 -2.97 -4.23
C ARG A 20 -14.11 -2.64 -2.75
N ARG A 21 -15.19 -3.14 -2.16
CA ARG A 21 -15.51 -2.97 -0.72
C ARG A 21 -14.46 -3.63 0.16
N ASN A 22 -13.90 -4.76 -0.26
CA ASN A 22 -12.94 -5.54 0.50
C ASN A 22 -11.47 -5.27 0.13
N THR A 23 -11.19 -4.16 -0.56
CA THR A 23 -9.83 -3.59 -0.72
C THR A 23 -8.96 -3.54 0.56
N PRO A 24 -9.47 -3.34 1.79
CA PRO A 24 -8.66 -3.46 3.00
C PRO A 24 -8.04 -4.86 3.21
N LEU A 25 -8.64 -5.95 2.68
CA LEU A 25 -8.05 -7.29 2.76
C LEU A 25 -6.76 -7.40 1.95
N LEU A 26 -6.71 -6.78 0.76
CA LEU A 26 -5.48 -6.69 -0.05
C LEU A 26 -4.38 -5.96 0.70
N HIS A 27 -4.72 -4.82 1.34
CA HIS A 27 -3.76 -4.05 2.15
C HIS A 27 -3.23 -4.89 3.32
N ARG A 28 -4.11 -5.64 4.00
CA ARG A 28 -3.72 -6.53 5.09
C ARG A 28 -2.77 -7.62 4.61
N LEU A 29 -3.09 -8.30 3.50
CA LEU A 29 -2.25 -9.35 2.93
C LEU A 29 -0.85 -8.81 2.62
N ALA A 30 -0.78 -7.64 2.00
CA ALA A 30 0.48 -7.01 1.64
C ALA A 30 1.29 -6.55 2.88
N ILE A 31 0.64 -6.08 3.95
CA ILE A 31 1.32 -5.78 5.22
C ILE A 31 1.81 -7.07 5.89
N GLN A 32 1.00 -8.13 5.93
CA GLN A 32 1.39 -9.41 6.55
C GLN A 32 2.53 -10.11 5.80
N SER A 33 2.63 -9.97 4.47
CA SER A 33 3.77 -10.53 3.73
C SER A 33 5.09 -9.87 4.12
N VAL A 34 5.08 -8.55 4.36
CA VAL A 34 6.26 -7.83 4.85
C VAL A 34 6.55 -8.20 6.31
N ALA A 35 5.52 -8.47 7.12
CA ALA A 35 5.70 -8.92 8.51
C ALA A 35 6.44 -10.28 8.61
N VAL A 36 6.13 -11.22 7.71
CA VAL A 36 6.88 -12.50 7.63
C VAL A 36 8.33 -12.23 7.27
N LEU A 37 8.58 -11.37 6.27
CA LEU A 37 9.94 -10.97 5.89
C LEU A 37 10.68 -10.30 7.05
N ASP A 38 10.02 -9.43 7.80
CA ASP A 38 10.59 -8.75 8.96
C ASP A 38 11.01 -9.76 10.05
N GLY A 39 10.14 -10.75 10.34
CA GLY A 39 10.46 -11.85 11.25
C GLY A 39 11.61 -12.74 10.75
N MET A 40 11.75 -12.96 9.44
CA MET A 40 12.92 -13.68 8.90
C MET A 40 14.23 -12.90 9.08
N LEU A 41 14.13 -11.56 9.12
CA LEU A 41 15.26 -10.63 9.20
C LEU A 41 15.59 -10.20 10.64
N SER A 42 14.84 -10.65 11.65
CA SER A 42 15.13 -10.33 13.04
C SER A 42 16.43 -11.02 13.50
N ASP A 43 17.30 -10.24 14.14
CA ASP A 43 18.59 -10.66 14.70
C ASP A 43 18.44 -11.20 16.15
N GLY A 44 17.27 -11.76 16.51
CA GLY A 44 16.95 -12.28 17.86
C GLY A 44 17.21 -13.78 18.04
N ASP A 45 17.03 -14.27 19.27
CA ASP A 45 17.17 -15.69 19.63
C ASP A 45 16.27 -16.60 18.77
N ASP A 46 16.76 -17.81 18.45
CA ASP A 46 16.16 -18.67 17.43
C ASP A 46 14.73 -19.08 17.82
N ASP A 47 14.47 -19.32 19.11
CA ASP A 47 13.14 -19.67 19.63
C ASP A 47 12.15 -18.49 19.50
N VAL A 48 12.59 -17.28 19.82
CA VAL A 48 11.78 -16.07 19.70
C VAL A 48 11.48 -15.76 18.23
N LYS A 49 12.46 -16.00 17.36
CA LYS A 49 12.33 -15.84 15.91
C LYS A 49 11.35 -16.84 15.32
N LEU A 50 11.42 -18.11 15.72
CA LEU A 50 10.50 -19.17 15.29
C LEU A 50 9.06 -18.81 15.68
N ALA A 51 8.83 -18.42 16.93
CA ALA A 51 7.50 -18.02 17.40
C ALA A 51 6.95 -16.78 16.66
N ALA A 52 7.80 -15.77 16.43
CA ALA A 52 7.41 -14.58 15.66
C ALA A 52 7.07 -14.92 14.20
N LEU A 53 7.85 -15.81 13.58
CA LEU A 53 7.64 -16.27 12.21
C LEU A 53 6.37 -17.10 12.07
N GLU A 54 6.11 -18.01 13.00
CA GLU A 54 4.89 -18.81 13.03
C GLU A 54 3.64 -17.91 13.17
N ALA A 55 3.66 -16.97 14.11
CA ALA A 55 2.57 -16.03 14.31
C ALA A 55 2.33 -15.14 13.07
N ALA A 56 3.40 -14.64 12.43
CA ALA A 56 3.30 -13.85 11.20
C ALA A 56 2.76 -14.69 10.03
N THR A 57 3.23 -15.92 9.88
CA THR A 57 2.79 -16.85 8.84
C THR A 57 1.32 -17.24 9.03
N GLY A 58 0.90 -17.52 10.26
CA GLY A 58 -0.50 -17.82 10.57
C GLY A 58 -1.45 -16.64 10.33
N ARG A 59 -1.00 -15.39 10.52
CA ARG A 59 -1.77 -14.20 10.12
C ARG A 59 -1.83 -14.04 8.60
N LEU A 60 -0.72 -14.28 7.90
CA LEU A 60 -0.67 -14.25 6.44
C LEU A 60 -1.58 -15.31 5.81
N LEU A 61 -1.54 -16.55 6.31
CA LEU A 61 -2.39 -17.65 5.83
C LEU A 61 -3.87 -17.33 6.02
N ARG A 62 -4.27 -16.79 7.18
CA ARG A 62 -5.66 -16.35 7.41
C ARG A 62 -6.09 -15.24 6.46
N ALA A 63 -5.21 -14.26 6.21
CA ALA A 63 -5.48 -13.18 5.27
C ALA A 63 -5.58 -13.69 3.82
N LEU A 64 -4.68 -14.60 3.43
CA LEU A 64 -4.68 -15.25 2.13
C LEU A 64 -5.96 -16.07 1.92
N PHE A 65 -6.33 -16.91 2.89
CA PHE A 65 -7.56 -17.70 2.81
C PHE A 65 -8.80 -16.80 2.70
N SER A 66 -8.87 -15.73 3.50
CA SER A 66 -9.96 -14.76 3.42
C SER A 66 -10.03 -14.07 2.05
N PHE A 67 -8.87 -13.78 1.46
CA PHE A 67 -8.78 -13.19 0.12
C PHE A 67 -9.16 -14.20 -0.98
N LEU A 68 -8.72 -15.45 -0.89
CA LEU A 68 -9.10 -16.51 -1.83
C LEU A 68 -10.60 -16.81 -1.75
N LEU A 69 -11.17 -16.87 -0.55
CA LEU A 69 -12.61 -17.02 -0.35
C LEU A 69 -13.37 -15.85 -0.96
N LEU A 70 -12.87 -14.62 -0.83
CA LEU A 70 -13.44 -13.45 -1.48
C LEU A 70 -13.47 -13.59 -3.00
N LEU A 71 -12.34 -14.01 -3.60
CA LEU A 71 -12.26 -14.24 -5.05
C LEU A 71 -13.21 -15.35 -5.47
N TRP A 72 -13.30 -16.41 -4.69
CA TRP A 72 -14.18 -17.54 -4.96
C TRP A 72 -15.65 -17.13 -4.90
N VAL A 73 -16.07 -16.34 -3.91
CA VAL A 73 -17.42 -15.76 -3.82
C VAL A 73 -17.69 -14.81 -5.00
N GLY A 74 -16.72 -13.99 -5.39
CA GLY A 74 -16.82 -13.13 -6.56
C GLY A 74 -17.01 -13.92 -7.86
N ALA A 75 -16.23 -14.99 -8.05
CA ALA A 75 -16.34 -15.91 -9.18
C ALA A 75 -17.68 -16.66 -9.18
N LEU A 76 -18.15 -17.11 -8.01
CA LEU A 76 -19.47 -17.73 -7.85
C LEU A 76 -20.58 -16.75 -8.25
N LEU A 77 -20.48 -15.48 -7.85
CA LEU A 77 -21.42 -14.44 -8.25
C LEU A 77 -21.46 -14.29 -9.77
N ILE A 78 -20.30 -14.19 -10.42
CA ILE A 78 -20.19 -14.10 -11.88
C ILE A 78 -20.75 -15.36 -12.56
N GLY A 79 -20.64 -16.52 -11.89
CA GLY A 79 -21.20 -17.80 -12.32
C GLY A 79 -22.69 -18.00 -12.08
N VAL A 80 -23.39 -17.12 -11.35
CA VAL A 80 -24.85 -17.22 -11.13
C VAL A 80 -25.68 -17.36 -12.42
N PRO A 81 -25.35 -16.67 -13.53
CA PRO A 81 -26.06 -16.86 -14.80
C PRO A 81 -25.89 -18.25 -15.42
N TRP A 82 -24.91 -19.05 -14.99
CA TRP A 82 -24.74 -20.45 -15.40
C TRP A 82 -25.94 -21.32 -14.99
N LEU A 83 -26.52 -21.08 -13.80
CA LEU A 83 -27.71 -21.81 -13.34
C LEU A 83 -28.94 -21.59 -14.24
N PHE A 84 -29.02 -20.45 -14.94
CA PHE A 84 -30.17 -20.09 -15.76
C PHE A 84 -30.00 -20.42 -17.25
N GLN A 85 -28.78 -20.58 -17.75
CA GLN A 85 -28.50 -20.82 -19.18
C GLN A 85 -27.78 -22.14 -19.49
N GLY A 86 -27.41 -22.92 -18.47
CA GLY A 86 -26.81 -24.24 -18.65
C GLY A 86 -25.57 -24.20 -19.55
N LYS A 87 -25.58 -25.00 -20.64
CA LYS A 87 -24.42 -25.16 -21.55
C LYS A 87 -24.09 -23.90 -22.38
N GLY A 88 -25.04 -22.98 -22.57
CA GLY A 88 -24.85 -21.75 -23.36
C GLY A 88 -24.13 -20.62 -22.62
N PHE A 89 -23.85 -20.77 -21.32
CA PHE A 89 -23.17 -19.74 -20.52
C PHE A 89 -21.72 -19.51 -20.95
N LEU A 90 -20.97 -20.57 -21.27
CA LEU A 90 -19.59 -20.41 -21.70
C LEU A 90 -19.52 -19.70 -23.06
N ASP A 91 -20.39 -20.08 -23.99
CA ASP A 91 -20.50 -19.39 -25.29
C ASP A 91 -20.92 -17.92 -25.11
N LEU A 92 -21.83 -17.64 -24.18
CA LEU A 92 -22.23 -16.27 -23.83
C LEU A 92 -21.07 -15.47 -23.23
N LEU A 93 -20.28 -16.05 -22.33
CA LEU A 93 -19.18 -15.40 -21.61
C LEU A 93 -17.97 -15.14 -22.51
N LEU A 94 -17.69 -16.06 -23.45
CA LEU A 94 -16.65 -15.93 -24.46
C LEU A 94 -17.10 -15.13 -25.70
N SER A 95 -18.39 -14.87 -25.86
CA SER A 95 -18.88 -14.00 -26.92
C SER A 95 -18.46 -12.54 -26.72
N TRP A 96 -18.45 -11.77 -27.81
CA TRP A 96 -18.16 -10.33 -27.77
C TRP A 96 -19.15 -9.57 -26.86
N GLN A 97 -20.41 -10.01 -26.82
CA GLN A 97 -21.46 -9.43 -25.98
C GLN A 97 -21.21 -9.70 -24.49
N GLY A 98 -20.60 -10.83 -24.15
CA GLY A 98 -20.24 -11.21 -22.77
C GLY A 98 -19.08 -10.37 -22.27
N LEU A 99 -18.08 -10.19 -23.13
CA LEU A 99 -16.93 -9.33 -22.85
C LEU A 99 -17.36 -7.87 -22.60
N VAL A 100 -18.29 -7.35 -23.43
CA VAL A 100 -18.88 -6.02 -23.23
C VAL A 100 -19.69 -5.95 -21.94
N ALA A 101 -20.46 -6.99 -21.61
CA ALA A 101 -21.26 -7.01 -20.39
C ALA A 101 -20.40 -7.03 -19.10
N VAL A 102 -19.31 -7.80 -19.06
CA VAL A 102 -18.35 -7.81 -17.94
C VAL A 102 -17.64 -6.46 -17.83
N SER A 103 -17.19 -5.91 -18.97
CA SER A 103 -16.49 -4.63 -19.00
C SER A 103 -17.41 -3.47 -18.57
N ALA A 104 -18.66 -3.45 -19.04
CA ALA A 104 -19.67 -2.47 -18.64
C ALA A 104 -20.01 -2.59 -17.16
N GLY A 105 -20.23 -3.81 -16.64
CA GLY A 105 -20.45 -4.05 -15.21
C GLY A 105 -19.29 -3.58 -14.33
N GLY A 106 -18.05 -3.80 -14.76
CA GLY A 106 -16.87 -3.32 -14.05
C GLY A 106 -16.66 -1.81 -14.10
N THR A 107 -16.95 -1.20 -15.24
CA THR A 107 -16.91 0.26 -15.40
C THR A 107 -17.96 0.92 -14.50
N LEU A 108 -19.19 0.41 -14.49
CA LEU A 108 -20.26 0.85 -13.58
C LEU A 108 -19.86 0.72 -12.10
N ALA A 109 -19.20 -0.38 -11.72
CA ALA A 109 -18.74 -0.60 -10.35
C ALA A 109 -17.63 0.38 -9.92
N PHE A 110 -16.89 0.96 -10.87
CA PHE A 110 -15.83 1.94 -10.61
C PHE A 110 -16.37 3.37 -10.53
N PHE A 111 -17.30 3.72 -11.43
CA PHE A 111 -17.87 5.07 -11.54
C PHE A 111 -18.97 5.38 -10.53
N LEU A 112 -19.69 4.38 -9.99
CA LEU A 112 -20.64 4.65 -8.90
C LEU A 112 -19.90 4.97 -7.59
N PRO A 113 -20.24 6.09 -6.91
CA PRO A 113 -19.62 6.48 -5.65
C PRO A 113 -19.93 5.47 -4.53
N ARG A 114 -19.02 5.36 -3.56
CA ARG A 114 -19.05 4.43 -2.39
C ARG A 114 -20.30 4.57 -1.49
N THR A 115 -21.17 5.54 -1.74
CA THR A 115 -22.29 5.89 -0.88
C THR A 115 -23.60 5.46 -1.53
N LEU A 116 -24.23 4.43 -0.96
CA LEU A 116 -25.69 4.33 -1.05
C LEU A 116 -26.26 5.65 -0.48
N PRO A 117 -27.27 6.26 -1.12
CA PRO A 117 -27.92 7.45 -0.56
C PRO A 117 -28.49 7.08 0.82
N GLY A 118 -27.96 7.72 1.88
CA GLY A 118 -28.43 7.53 3.27
C GLY A 118 -27.44 6.91 4.25
N VAL A 119 -26.28 6.40 3.82
CA VAL A 119 -25.20 6.01 4.75
C VAL A 119 -24.13 7.08 4.69
N THR A 120 -24.06 7.92 5.72
CA THR A 120 -22.95 8.85 5.93
C THR A 120 -21.66 8.06 5.77
N ALA A 121 -20.95 8.30 4.67
CA ALA A 121 -19.57 7.88 4.57
C ALA A 121 -18.90 8.43 5.82
N ALA A 122 -18.39 7.53 6.66
CA ALA A 122 -17.33 7.90 7.58
C ALA A 122 -16.09 8.22 6.71
N SER A 123 -16.15 9.34 5.98
CA SER A 123 -15.01 10.12 5.51
C SER A 123 -14.52 11.01 6.65
N GLY A 124 -14.54 10.48 7.87
CA GLY A 124 -13.89 11.05 9.03
C GLY A 124 -12.50 10.44 9.11
N LEU A 125 -11.61 10.88 8.21
CA LEU A 125 -10.16 10.85 8.33
C LEU A 125 -9.69 11.67 7.13
N GLY A 126 -9.22 12.90 7.41
CA GLY A 126 -9.02 13.96 6.44
C GLY A 126 -8.33 13.51 5.15
N ALA A 127 -8.75 14.13 4.05
CA ALA A 127 -8.07 14.07 2.77
C ALA A 127 -6.62 14.58 2.94
N SER A 128 -5.75 13.69 3.39
CA SER A 128 -4.32 13.87 3.23
C SER A 128 -4.02 13.68 1.75
N SER A 129 -3.21 14.56 1.18
CA SER A 129 -2.74 14.50 -0.21
C SER A 129 -1.93 13.24 -0.55
N HIS A 130 -1.93 12.24 0.33
CA HIS A 130 -1.23 10.97 0.19
C HIS A 130 -2.17 9.90 -0.39
N SER A 131 -1.79 9.36 -1.55
CA SER A 131 -2.47 8.25 -2.23
C SER A 131 -2.60 7.03 -1.31
N ALA A 132 -3.65 6.21 -1.49
CA ALA A 132 -3.87 4.98 -0.72
C ALA A 132 -2.68 4.00 -0.81
N LEU A 133 -2.02 3.95 -1.97
CA LEU A 133 -0.81 3.15 -2.17
C LEU A 133 0.39 3.71 -1.39
N ASP A 134 0.48 5.03 -1.26
CA ASP A 134 1.53 5.68 -0.50
C ASP A 134 1.36 5.42 1.01
N GLN A 135 0.12 5.49 1.51
CA GLN A 135 -0.19 5.09 2.88
C GLN A 135 0.13 3.61 3.14
N LEU A 136 -0.14 2.74 2.16
CA LEU A 136 0.22 1.33 2.25
C LEU A 136 1.73 1.14 2.34
N LEU A 137 2.49 1.80 1.47
CA LEU A 137 3.96 1.76 1.49
C LEU A 137 4.53 2.27 2.82
N HIS A 138 4.00 3.38 3.33
CA HIS A 138 4.39 3.91 4.63
C HIS A 138 4.20 2.87 5.74
N ARG A 139 3.04 2.21 5.79
CA ARG A 139 2.77 1.17 6.78
C ARG A 139 3.66 -0.06 6.61
N MET A 140 3.96 -0.45 5.38
CA MET A 140 4.87 -1.58 5.11
C MET A 140 6.28 -1.31 5.60
N LEU A 141 6.80 -0.11 5.41
CA LEU A 141 8.19 0.21 5.75
C LEU A 141 8.35 0.64 7.20
N LEU A 142 7.48 1.53 7.70
CA LEU A 142 7.63 2.10 9.04
C LEU A 142 7.24 1.12 10.16
N ASN A 143 6.34 0.17 9.89
CA ASN A 143 5.95 -0.82 10.91
C ASN A 143 6.94 -2.01 11.00
N HIS A 144 7.92 -2.11 10.10
CA HIS A 144 8.82 -3.27 9.98
C HIS A 144 10.30 -2.82 10.07
N PRO A 145 10.85 -2.71 11.29
CA PRO A 145 12.16 -2.10 11.52
C PRO A 145 13.31 -2.91 10.89
N HIS A 146 13.23 -4.25 10.86
CA HIS A 146 14.30 -5.08 10.32
C HIS A 146 14.39 -4.98 8.80
N VAL A 147 13.25 -4.86 8.13
CA VAL A 147 13.20 -4.55 6.69
C VAL A 147 13.89 -3.23 6.39
N HIS A 148 13.54 -2.18 7.14
CA HIS A 148 14.13 -0.84 6.98
C HIS A 148 15.64 -0.84 7.26
N MET A 149 16.08 -1.53 8.31
CA MET A 149 17.51 -1.73 8.62
C MET A 149 18.25 -2.45 7.50
N ARG A 150 17.65 -3.48 6.91
CA ARG A 150 18.31 -4.22 5.82
C ARG A 150 18.43 -3.39 4.55
N LEU A 151 17.45 -2.53 4.25
CA LEU A 151 17.54 -1.57 3.15
C LEU A 151 18.67 -0.55 3.38
N MET A 152 18.78 -0.01 4.59
CA MET A 152 19.88 0.87 4.99
C MET A 152 21.23 0.16 4.86
N ARG A 153 21.39 -1.05 5.41
CA ARG A 153 22.63 -1.85 5.31
C ARG A 153 23.01 -2.08 3.85
N ARG A 154 22.04 -2.38 2.97
CA ARG A 154 22.27 -2.52 1.52
C ARG A 154 22.72 -1.23 0.86
N GLU A 155 22.16 -0.08 1.24
CA GLU A 155 22.61 1.21 0.74
C GLU A 155 24.05 1.52 1.17
N MET A 156 24.33 1.40 2.47
CA MET A 156 25.66 1.62 3.02
C MET A 156 26.72 0.71 2.37
N ALA A 157 26.39 -0.57 2.15
CA ALA A 157 27.30 -1.50 1.47
C ALA A 157 27.60 -1.05 0.03
N ARG A 158 26.59 -0.59 -0.72
CA ARG A 158 26.80 -0.05 -2.08
C ARG A 158 27.59 1.25 -2.08
N TRP A 159 27.36 2.11 -1.10
CA TRP A 159 28.09 3.36 -0.95
C TRP A 159 29.57 3.13 -0.60
N ARG A 160 29.86 2.21 0.33
CA ARG A 160 31.24 1.79 0.65
C ARG A 160 31.95 1.20 -0.58
N LYS A 161 31.27 0.35 -1.36
CA LYS A 161 31.82 -0.20 -2.63
C LYS A 161 32.18 0.87 -3.65
N ARG A 162 31.60 2.07 -3.58
CA ARG A 162 31.91 3.21 -4.45
C ARG A 162 33.02 4.11 -3.87
N GLY A 163 33.75 3.64 -2.86
CA GLY A 163 34.81 4.41 -2.20
C GLY A 163 34.31 5.40 -1.15
N GLY A 164 33.04 5.30 -0.72
CA GLY A 164 32.50 6.14 0.35
C GLY A 164 33.14 5.82 1.70
N ALA A 165 33.75 6.83 2.34
CA ALA A 165 34.30 6.75 3.69
C ALA A 165 33.43 7.52 4.69
N PRO A 166 33.11 6.96 5.87
CA PRO A 166 32.28 7.62 6.87
C PRO A 166 32.93 8.92 7.33
N LYS A 167 32.17 10.02 7.31
CA LYS A 167 32.58 11.27 7.95
C LYS A 167 32.32 11.15 9.46
N PRO A 168 33.35 11.25 10.32
CA PRO A 168 33.19 11.07 11.76
C PRO A 168 32.54 12.28 12.45
N SER A 169 32.52 13.45 11.81
CA SER A 169 31.92 14.66 12.36
C SER A 169 30.42 14.75 12.05
N PHE A 170 29.62 14.80 13.11
CA PHE A 170 28.18 15.06 13.05
C PHE A 170 27.79 16.09 14.11
N LEU A 171 26.72 16.84 13.87
CA LEU A 171 26.17 17.83 14.78
C LEU A 171 24.76 17.40 15.20
N TRP A 172 24.51 17.39 16.52
CA TRP A 172 23.16 17.18 17.06
C TRP A 172 22.55 18.53 17.42
N VAL A 173 21.36 18.78 16.89
CA VAL A 173 20.53 19.92 17.29
C VAL A 173 19.35 19.36 18.08
N THR A 174 19.27 19.68 19.37
CA THR A 174 18.20 19.21 20.26
C THR A 174 17.57 20.40 20.99
N GLY A 175 16.37 20.23 21.51
CA GLY A 175 15.64 21.26 22.23
C GLY A 175 14.18 20.87 22.48
N LEU A 176 13.48 21.67 23.28
CA LEU A 176 12.04 21.51 23.51
C LEU A 176 11.24 21.71 22.22
N ALA A 177 10.03 21.14 22.19
CA ALA A 177 9.09 21.42 21.12
C ALA A 177 8.87 22.94 21.00
N ARG A 178 8.92 23.47 19.76
CA ARG A 178 8.82 24.91 19.46
C ARG A 178 9.97 25.79 19.98
N ALA A 179 11.11 25.24 20.39
CA ALA A 179 12.30 26.03 20.77
C ALA A 179 13.08 26.64 19.58
N GLY A 180 12.52 26.61 18.37
CA GLY A 180 13.18 27.15 17.17
C GLY A 180 14.30 26.27 16.58
N THR A 181 14.43 25.01 17.03
CA THR A 181 15.46 24.07 16.54
C THR A 181 15.40 23.83 15.04
N THR A 182 14.21 23.85 14.43
CA THR A 182 14.03 23.73 12.98
C THR A 182 14.65 24.91 12.22
N SER A 183 14.49 26.15 12.69
CA SER A 183 15.09 27.32 12.04
C SER A 183 16.62 27.28 12.10
N ILE A 184 17.17 26.84 13.23
CA ILE A 184 18.62 26.64 13.39
C ILE A 184 19.11 25.56 12.41
N LEU A 185 18.42 24.42 12.36
CA LEU A 185 18.75 23.32 11.45
C LEU A 185 18.72 23.76 9.98
N GLU A 186 17.68 24.49 9.56
CA GLU A 186 17.55 25.01 8.19
C GLU A 186 18.66 25.99 7.84
N ARG A 187 19.03 26.90 8.74
CA ARG A 187 20.15 27.82 8.54
C ARG A 187 21.48 27.08 8.39
N LEU A 188 21.72 26.06 9.23
CA LEU A 188 22.93 25.23 9.14
C LEU A 188 23.00 24.47 7.82
N VAL A 189 21.89 23.90 7.36
CA VAL A 189 21.81 23.21 6.06
C VAL A 189 21.98 24.19 4.90
N ALA A 190 21.45 25.41 5.00
CA ALA A 190 21.59 26.45 3.99
C ALA A 190 23.04 26.90 3.76
N THR A 191 23.92 26.74 4.76
CA THR A 191 25.36 27.01 4.58
C THR A 191 26.06 26.04 3.61
N GLY A 192 25.43 24.91 3.27
CA GLY A 192 26.03 23.85 2.45
C GLY A 192 27.08 23.00 3.18
N ALA A 193 27.47 23.36 4.40
CA ALA A 193 28.43 22.60 5.20
C ALA A 193 27.80 21.34 5.83
N TYR A 194 26.48 21.34 6.04
CA TYR A 194 25.73 20.26 6.68
C TYR A 194 24.61 19.73 5.78
N HIS A 195 24.27 18.45 5.97
CA HIS A 195 23.12 17.82 5.35
C HIS A 195 22.20 17.25 6.44
N SER A 196 20.89 17.51 6.34
CA SER A 196 19.88 16.96 7.25
C SER A 196 18.99 15.94 6.54
N LEU A 197 18.28 15.14 7.34
CA LEU A 197 17.22 14.26 6.83
C LEU A 197 16.02 15.11 6.38
N ASN A 198 15.63 14.96 5.12
CA ASN A 198 14.47 15.64 4.56
C ASN A 198 13.22 14.75 4.66
N TYR A 199 12.05 15.35 4.95
CA TYR A 199 10.75 14.68 4.88
C TYR A 199 10.47 14.06 3.51
N ALA A 200 11.02 14.65 2.43
CA ALA A 200 10.91 14.09 1.09
C ALA A 200 11.52 12.67 0.94
N ASN A 201 12.36 12.26 1.91
CA ASN A 201 12.91 10.91 1.99
C ASN A 201 11.99 9.91 2.70
N MET A 202 10.84 10.33 3.25
CA MET A 202 9.84 9.39 3.76
C MET A 202 9.18 8.60 2.62
N PRO A 203 8.89 7.30 2.82
CA PRO A 203 9.06 6.54 4.07
C PRO A 203 10.48 5.99 4.32
N LEU A 204 11.37 6.04 3.33
CA LEU A 204 12.73 5.47 3.37
C LEU A 204 13.80 6.43 3.93
N VAL A 205 13.60 6.93 5.15
CA VAL A 205 14.48 7.95 5.76
C VAL A 205 15.94 7.48 5.92
N LEU A 206 16.16 6.20 6.22
CA LEU A 206 17.50 5.63 6.40
C LEU A 206 18.14 5.15 5.09
N ALA A 207 17.37 5.09 4.01
CA ALA A 207 17.82 4.64 2.71
C ALA A 207 17.41 5.61 1.58
N PRO A 208 17.81 6.89 1.68
CA PRO A 208 17.32 7.95 0.79
C PRO A 208 17.76 7.75 -0.67
N GLY A 209 18.91 7.13 -0.93
CA GLY A 209 19.38 6.86 -2.28
C GLY A 209 18.59 5.74 -2.97
N LEU A 210 18.00 4.79 -2.22
CA LEU A 210 17.02 3.87 -2.79
C LEU A 210 15.73 4.63 -3.12
N TRP A 211 15.24 5.44 -2.18
CA TRP A 211 13.99 6.18 -2.35
C TRP A 211 13.99 7.09 -3.56
N LYS A 212 15.08 7.85 -3.75
CA LYS A 212 15.24 8.77 -4.88
C LYS A 212 15.05 8.13 -6.26
N ARG A 213 15.26 6.81 -6.38
CA ARG A 213 15.03 6.07 -7.63
C ARG A 213 13.55 5.81 -7.91
N PHE A 214 12.76 5.69 -6.86
CA PHE A 214 11.32 5.38 -6.95
C PHE A 214 10.46 6.64 -6.88
N HIS A 215 10.92 7.64 -6.10
CA HIS A 215 10.22 8.89 -5.89
C HIS A 215 11.20 10.04 -6.04
N ASN A 216 11.03 10.82 -7.10
CA ASN A 216 11.72 12.09 -7.25
C ASN A 216 10.72 13.20 -6.89
N PRO A 217 10.82 13.81 -5.70
CA PRO A 217 9.94 14.92 -5.33
C PRO A 217 10.16 16.04 -6.35
N GLY A 218 9.12 16.39 -7.10
CA GLY A 218 9.18 17.50 -8.05
C GLY A 218 9.51 18.81 -7.33
N THR A 219 10.20 19.72 -8.01
CA THR A 219 10.49 21.10 -7.55
C THR A 219 9.23 22.00 -7.55
N GLY A 220 8.07 21.43 -7.26
CA GLY A 220 6.81 22.15 -7.16
C GLY A 220 6.79 23.08 -5.95
N LYS A 221 5.92 24.09 -5.98
CA LYS A 221 5.72 25.03 -4.87
C LYS A 221 5.54 24.24 -3.56
N LEU A 222 6.38 24.56 -2.58
CA LEU A 222 6.25 24.07 -1.22
C LEU A 222 4.87 24.47 -0.72
N GLN A 223 4.00 23.47 -0.54
CA GLN A 223 2.68 23.70 0.02
C GLN A 223 2.86 23.92 1.51
N GLU A 224 2.59 25.14 1.96
CA GLU A 224 2.53 25.47 3.37
C GLU A 224 1.47 24.57 4.01
N ARG A 225 1.89 23.81 5.03
CA ARG A 225 0.95 22.94 5.75
C ARG A 225 0.01 23.88 6.50
N SER A 226 -1.29 23.69 6.33
CA SER A 226 -2.30 24.33 7.16
C SER A 226 -2.22 23.76 8.59
N HIS A 227 -1.24 24.23 9.35
CA HIS A 227 -1.21 24.06 10.80
C HIS A 227 -1.69 25.36 11.41
N GLY A 228 -2.84 25.30 12.09
CA GLY A 228 -3.31 26.34 13.02
C GLY A 228 -2.58 26.27 14.36
#